data_AF-A0A2R8F3N8-F1
#
_entry.id   AF-A0A2R8F3N8-F1
#
_cell.length_a   1.000
_cell.length_b   1.000
_cell.length_c   1.000
_cell.angle_alpha   90.00
_cell.angle_beta   90.00
_cell.angle_gamma   90.00
#
_symmetry.space_group_name_H-M   'P 1'
#
loop_
_entity.id
_entity.type
_entity.pdbx_description
1 polymer ?
#
loop_
_entity_poly.entity_id
_entity_poly.type
_entity_poly.pdbx_seq_one_letter_code
_entity_poly.pdbx_strand_id
1 'polypeptide(L)' 'MEYEEWLTKQNKCYNTAEIIIAKHRNGPVSTVNLHYDNRYSKFGNIVKNSQQG' A
#
# COMPACT_ATOMS: atom_id res chain seq x y z
N MET A 1 27.60 -3.66 -0.71
CA MET A 1 26.71 -2.54 -0.32
C MET A 1 25.41 -2.56 -1.10
N GLU A 2 25.42 -2.85 -2.40
CA GLU A 2 24.22 -2.93 -3.25
C GLU A 2 23.13 -3.90 -2.74
N TYR A 3 23.53 -5.07 -2.20
CA TYR A 3 22.60 -6.02 -1.58
C TYR A 3 21.84 -5.45 -0.38
N GLU A 4 22.53 -4.73 0.50
CA GLU A 4 21.96 -4.12 1.71
C GLU A 4 20.95 -3.02 1.36
N GLU A 5 21.26 -2.21 0.34
CA GLU A 5 20.36 -1.17 -0.15
C GLU A 5 19.09 -1.77 -0.78
N TRP A 6 19.24 -2.84 -1.56
CA TRP A 6 18.11 -3.58 -2.11
C TRP A 6 17.24 -4.17 -1.01
N LEU A 7 17.85 -4.84 -0.03
CA LEU A 7 17.13 -5.48 1.08
C LEU A 7 16.36 -4.44 1.91
N THR A 8 16.98 -3.29 2.15
CA THR A 8 16.35 -2.15 2.83
C THR A 8 15.13 -1.62 2.06
N LYS A 9 15.22 -1.51 0.73
CA LYS A 9 14.10 -1.10 -0.12
C LYS A 9 12.98 -2.13 -0.10
N GLN A 10 13.32 -3.42 -0.20
CA GLN A 10 12.36 -4.53 -0.13
C GLN A 10 11.60 -4.54 1.19
N ASN A 11 12.31 -4.44 2.33
CA ASN A 11 11.69 -4.44 3.65
C ASN A 11 10.73 -3.26 3.87
N LYS A 12 10.95 -2.12 3.20
CA LYS A 12 10.06 -0.95 3.26
C LYS A 12 8.75 -1.13 2.49
N CYS A 13 8.74 -1.91 1.41
CA CYS A 13 7.54 -2.12 0.57
C CYS A 13 6.91 -3.51 0.74
N TYR A 14 7.54 -4.39 1.53
CA TYR A 14 7.05 -5.73 1.76
C TYR A 14 5.60 -5.72 2.27
N ASN A 15 4.77 -6.60 1.70
CA ASN A 15 3.33 -6.72 1.97
C ASN A 15 2.53 -5.40 1.85
N THR A 16 3.01 -4.41 1.11
CA THR A 16 2.27 -3.19 0.82
C THR A 16 1.86 -3.17 -0.66
N ALA A 17 0.57 -2.98 -0.91
CA ALA A 17 0.02 -2.80 -2.24
C ALA A 17 -0.44 -1.36 -2.44
N GLU A 18 -0.07 -0.78 -3.58
CA GLU A 18 -0.54 0.53 -4.04
C GLU A 18 -1.77 0.34 -4.92
N ILE A 19 -2.89 0.96 -4.54
CA ILE A 19 -4.16 0.87 -5.26
C ILE A 19 -4.48 2.23 -5.85
N ILE A 20 -4.49 2.31 -7.17
CA ILE A 20 -4.76 3.53 -7.93
C ILE A 20 -6.26 3.58 -8.28
N ILE A 21 -6.97 4.57 -7.74
CA ILE A 21 -8.36 4.84 -8.08
C ILE A 21 -8.38 5.74 -9.31
N ALA A 22 -8.34 5.12 -10.49
CA ALA A 22 -8.25 5.85 -11.77
C ALA A 22 -9.54 6.57 -12.18
N LYS A 23 -10.71 6.13 -11.67
CA LYS A 23 -12.00 6.74 -12.00
C LYS A 23 -12.94 6.71 -10.80
N HIS A 24 -13.45 7.87 -10.43
CA HIS A 24 -14.48 8.01 -9.40
C HIS A 24 -15.56 8.98 -9.88
N ARG A 25 -16.83 8.56 -9.87
CA ARG A 25 -17.93 9.29 -10.55
C ARG A 25 -18.25 10.66 -9.91
N ASN A 26 -18.25 10.71 -8.57
CA ASN A 26 -18.67 11.89 -7.79
C ASN A 26 -17.67 12.21 -6.67
N GLY A 27 -16.37 12.07 -6.92
CA GLY A 27 -15.38 12.16 -5.86
C GLY A 27 -13.96 12.02 -6.39
N PRO A 28 -12.96 12.12 -5.51
CA PRO A 28 -11.57 12.26 -5.93
C PRO A 28 -11.01 10.94 -6.47
N VAL A 29 -10.22 11.04 -7.54
CA VAL A 29 -9.24 10.03 -7.90
C VAL A 29 -8.05 10.16 -6.95
N SER A 30 -7.55 9.04 -6.44
CA SER A 30 -6.45 9.04 -5.48
C SER A 30 -5.76 7.68 -5.47
N THR A 31 -4.62 7.62 -4.80
CA THR A 31 -3.90 6.38 -4.56
C THR A 31 -4.00 6.05 -3.08
N VAL A 32 -4.34 4.80 -2.77
CA VAL A 32 -4.41 4.29 -1.40
C VAL A 32 -3.49 3.11 -1.23
N ASN A 33 -2.79 3.04 -0.10
CA ASN A 33 -1.91 1.91 0.20
C ASN A 33 -2.61 0.96 1.16
N LEU A 34 -2.71 -0.31 0.78
CA LEU A 34 -3.27 -1.39 1.60
C LEU A 34 -2.22 -2.46 1.90
N HIS A 35 -2.48 -3.26 2.93
CA HIS A 35 -1.64 -4.40 3.27
C HIS A 35 -2.07 -5.56 2.37
N TYR A 36 -1.11 -6.25 1.77
CA TYR A 36 -1.37 -7.43 0.94
C TYR A 36 -0.84 -8.68 1.64
N ASP A 37 -1.76 -9.56 2.04
CA ASP A 37 -1.44 -10.87 2.58
C ASP A 37 -1.37 -11.90 1.45
N ASN A 38 -0.15 -12.26 1.06
CA ASN A 38 0.12 -13.23 0.00
C ASN A 38 -0.38 -14.65 0.33
N ARG A 39 -0.55 -15.02 1.60
CA ARG A 39 -0.99 -16.38 1.98
C ARG A 39 -2.44 -16.64 1.58
N TYR A 40 -3.24 -15.57 1.58
CA TYR A 40 -4.68 -15.62 1.29
C TYR A 40 -5.08 -14.76 0.10
N SER A 41 -4.10 -14.18 -0.61
CA SER A 41 -4.31 -13.19 -1.68
C SER A 41 -5.31 -12.10 -1.28
N LYS A 42 -5.17 -11.59 -0.04
CA LYS A 42 -6.17 -10.73 0.59
C LYS A 42 -5.61 -9.33 0.88
N PHE A 43 -6.43 -8.31 0.62
CA PHE A 43 -6.16 -6.95 1.04
C PHE A 43 -6.67 -6.71 2.47
N GLY A 44 -5.79 -6.21 3.33
CA GLY A 44 -6.09 -5.73 4.67
C GLY A 44 -5.92 -4.21 4.75
N ASN A 45 -6.65 -3.57 5.67
CA ASN A 45 -6.47 -2.15 5.89
C ASN A 45 -5.13 -1.89 6.59
N ILE A 46 -4.29 -1.02 6.05
CA ILE A 46 -3.18 -0.45 6.82
C ILE A 46 -3.83 0.62 7.68
N VAL A 47 -4.01 0.35 8.97
CA VAL A 47 -4.53 1.38 9.89
C VAL A 47 -3.50 2.50 9.94
N LYS A 48 -3.66 3.52 9.10
CA LYS A 48 -3.07 4.83 9.32
C LYS A 48 -4.12 5.62 10.11
N ASN A 49 -3.89 5.78 11.41
CA ASN A 49 -4.65 6.65 12.30
C ASN A 49 -4.44 8.13 11.93
N SER A 50 -4.77 8.51 10.69
CA SER A 50 -4.54 9.85 10.18
C SER A 50 -5.81 10.33 9.47
N GLN A 51 -6.65 10.95 10.28
CA GLN A 51 -7.73 11.88 9.95
C GLN A 51 -9.00 11.28 9.33
N GLN A 52 -9.89 10.84 10.23
CA GLN A 52 -11.32 11.15 10.10
C GLN A 52 -11.46 12.67 10.30
N GLY A 53 -11.82 13.37 9.23
CA GLY A 53 -12.36 14.72 9.25
C GLY A 53 -13.77 14.68 8.68
#